data_AF-A0A0H3ZUL0-F1
#
_entry.id   AF-A0A0H3ZUL0-F1
#
_cell.length_a   1.000
_cell.length_b   1.000
_cell.length_c   1.000
_cell.angle_alpha   90.00
_cell.angle_beta   90.00
_cell.angle_gamma   90.00
#
_symmetry.space_group_name_H-M   'P 1'
#
loop_
_entity.id
_entity.type
_entity.pdbx_description
1 polymer ?
#
loop_
_entity_poly.entity_id
_entity_poly.type
_entity_poly.pdbx_seq_one_letter_code
_entity_poly.pdbx_strand_id
1 'polypeptide(L)'
;MSKDIFAAMASLAAKEPEAQVSPEESELLLSSVQSQYDGDLEMQLSSVSKVADITLRTQALSIVIEWIKSGETDYEALETLVANFVNDDDEPSLSEEEQEEADELLQAVAQVVADFTDLSVAKVERIFEEGDDDQAIEVADLIERKIEDRNIYELIADYAAKQELLLSAVKKVVRNGKIVTIKKRTKKRRMTPAQKAALKKARKKANNSAARAKRKKSNRLRKSKGI
;
A
#
# COMPACT_ATOMS: atom_id res chain seq x y z
N MET A 1 67.84 27.90 28.91
CA MET A 1 66.45 27.39 28.87
C MET A 1 65.90 27.64 27.48
N SER A 2 66.39 26.85 26.53
CA SER A 2 66.46 27.17 25.12
C SER A 2 65.45 26.36 24.33
N LYS A 3 64.67 27.06 23.49
CA LYS A 3 64.12 26.74 22.16
C LYS A 3 63.48 25.36 21.86
N ASP A 4 63.85 24.30 22.56
CA ASP A 4 63.44 22.93 22.25
C ASP A 4 62.06 22.57 22.81
N ILE A 5 61.63 23.20 23.91
CA ILE A 5 60.30 22.98 24.48
C ILE A 5 59.20 23.66 23.65
N PHE A 6 59.47 24.85 23.10
CA PHE A 6 58.53 25.53 22.20
C PHE A 6 58.44 24.85 20.83
N ALA A 7 59.54 24.26 20.34
CA ALA A 7 59.53 23.45 19.11
C ALA A 7 58.75 22.13 19.29
N ALA A 8 58.83 21.50 20.47
CA ALA A 8 58.08 20.29 20.77
C ALA A 8 56.57 20.54 20.88
N MET A 9 56.13 21.64 21.49
CA MET A 9 54.70 22.01 21.52
C MET A 9 54.15 22.44 20.15
N ALA A 10 54.96 23.10 19.31
CA ALA A 10 54.57 23.40 17.93
C ALA A 10 54.43 22.13 17.07
N SER A 11 55.21 21.08 17.34
CA SER A 11 55.10 19.79 16.63
C SER A 11 53.93 18.92 17.08
N LEU A 12 53.42 19.14 18.30
CA LEU A 12 52.30 18.39 18.87
C LEU A 12 50.93 18.99 18.52
N ALA A 13 50.88 20.29 18.23
CA ALA A 13 49.67 20.98 17.74
C ALA A 13 49.42 20.78 16.22
N ALA A 14 50.37 20.20 15.49
CA ALA A 14 50.28 20.02 14.03
C ALA A 14 49.86 18.61 13.60
N LYS A 15 49.30 17.81 14.52
CA LYS A 15 48.84 16.44 14.21
C LYS A 15 47.46 16.17 14.78
N GLU A 16 46.54 17.09 14.53
CA GLU A 16 45.16 16.67 14.31
C GLU A 16 45.14 15.97 12.94
N PRO A 17 44.65 14.72 12.83
CA PRO A 17 44.41 14.14 11.53
C PRO A 17 43.24 14.90 10.92
N GLU A 18 43.53 15.93 10.13
CA GLU A 18 42.59 16.43 9.15
C GLU A 18 42.25 15.24 8.25
N ALA A 19 41.11 14.61 8.50
CA ALA A 19 40.57 13.59 7.64
C ALA A 19 40.26 14.27 6.30
N GLN A 20 41.24 14.25 5.40
CA GLN A 20 41.06 14.65 4.01
C GLN A 20 40.19 13.59 3.33
N VAL A 21 38.89 13.64 3.60
CA VAL A 21 37.88 12.92 2.83
C VAL A 21 37.98 13.45 1.41
N SER A 22 38.25 12.58 0.45
CA SER A 22 38.30 12.96 -0.97
C SER A 22 37.00 13.69 -1.35
N PRO A 23 37.03 14.71 -2.24
CA PRO A 23 35.81 15.34 -2.73
C PRO A 23 34.76 14.32 -3.20
N GLU A 24 35.21 13.25 -3.85
CA GLU A 24 34.37 12.13 -4.32
C GLU A 24 33.73 11.33 -3.16
N GLU A 25 34.45 11.14 -2.05
CA GLU A 25 33.92 10.46 -0.86
C GLU A 25 32.93 11.34 -0.11
N SER A 26 33.15 12.66 -0.11
CA SER A 26 32.20 13.61 0.49
C SER A 26 30.89 13.70 -0.30
N GLU A 27 30.94 13.69 -1.64
CA GLU A 27 29.75 13.61 -2.50
C GLU A 27 29.02 12.26 -2.35
N LEU A 28 29.77 11.16 -2.19
CA LEU A 28 29.18 9.83 -1.99
C LEU A 28 28.51 9.71 -0.62
N LEU A 29 29.08 10.33 0.42
CA LEU A 29 28.44 10.44 1.73
C LEU A 29 27.21 11.34 1.68
N LEU A 30 27.29 12.52 1.05
CA LEU A 30 26.15 13.43 0.90
C LEU A 30 24.99 12.76 0.15
N SER A 31 25.28 12.08 -0.96
CA SER A 31 24.27 11.35 -1.75
C SER A 31 23.70 10.15 -1.00
N SER A 32 24.50 9.45 -0.19
CA SER A 32 24.00 8.37 0.66
C SER A 32 23.08 8.88 1.76
N VAL A 33 23.42 10.02 2.38
CA VAL A 33 22.63 10.69 3.41
C VAL A 33 21.34 11.23 2.79
N GLN A 34 21.43 11.89 1.63
CA GLN A 34 20.26 12.39 0.90
C GLN A 34 19.32 11.26 0.47
N SER A 35 19.86 10.14 -0.03
CA SER A 35 19.05 8.95 -0.35
C SER A 35 18.40 8.32 0.89
N GLN A 36 19.00 8.43 2.07
CA GLN A 36 18.39 7.99 3.32
C GLN A 36 17.24 8.91 3.72
N TYR A 37 17.43 10.23 3.65
CA TYR A 37 16.38 11.21 3.91
C TYR A 37 15.21 11.09 2.93
N ASP A 38 15.48 10.90 1.64
CA ASP A 38 14.44 10.71 0.61
C ASP A 38 13.64 9.42 0.89
N GLY A 39 14.32 8.34 1.28
CA GLY A 39 13.66 7.08 1.66
C GLY A 39 12.80 7.20 2.92
N ASP A 40 13.25 7.95 3.92
CA ASP A 40 12.47 8.23 5.13
C ASP A 40 11.26 9.12 4.84
N LEU A 41 11.41 10.12 3.97
CA LEU A 41 10.31 10.98 3.52
C LEU A 41 9.25 10.18 2.75
N GLU A 42 9.66 9.33 1.80
CA GLU A 42 8.74 8.44 1.08
C GLU A 42 8.00 7.50 2.04
N MET A 43 8.70 6.96 3.04
CA MET A 43 8.09 6.10 4.05
C MET A 43 7.06 6.87 4.89
N GLN A 44 7.37 8.10 5.32
CA GLN A 44 6.45 8.95 6.06
C GLN A 44 5.22 9.33 5.24
N LEU A 45 5.39 9.83 4.01
CA LEU A 45 4.28 10.15 3.10
C LEU A 45 3.40 8.94 2.82
N SER A 46 4.02 7.77 2.58
CA SER A 46 3.26 6.52 2.41
C SER A 46 2.51 6.09 3.67
N SER A 47 2.96 6.51 4.85
CA SER A 47 2.28 6.20 6.12
C SER A 47 1.11 7.16 6.35
N VAL A 48 1.28 8.45 6.06
CA VAL A 48 0.20 9.45 6.13
C VAL A 48 -0.93 9.08 5.17
N SER A 49 -0.61 8.77 3.92
CA SER A 49 -1.62 8.34 2.94
C SER A 49 -2.35 7.07 3.39
N LYS A 50 -1.67 6.11 4.04
CA LYS A 50 -2.35 4.93 4.59
C LYS A 50 -3.30 5.28 5.73
N VAL A 51 -2.93 6.24 6.58
CA VAL A 51 -3.80 6.68 7.67
C VAL A 51 -5.04 7.34 7.09
N ALA A 52 -4.90 8.19 6.07
CA ALA A 52 -6.03 8.80 5.36
C ALA A 52 -6.98 7.72 4.78
N ASP A 53 -6.43 6.73 4.05
CA ASP A 53 -7.17 5.58 3.53
C ASP A 53 -7.94 4.81 4.64
N ILE A 54 -7.30 4.61 5.79
CA ILE A 54 -7.90 3.89 6.94
C ILE A 54 -9.04 4.71 7.53
N THR A 55 -8.84 6.02 7.70
CA THR A 55 -9.84 6.95 8.22
C THR A 55 -11.06 6.98 7.29
N LEU A 56 -10.85 7.21 5.99
CA LEU A 56 -11.93 7.26 5.00
C LEU A 56 -12.79 5.99 5.01
N ARG A 57 -12.17 4.80 5.06
CA ARG A 57 -12.91 3.52 5.14
C ARG A 57 -13.67 3.35 6.45
N THR A 58 -13.09 3.81 7.55
CA THR A 58 -13.70 3.77 8.88
C THR A 58 -14.95 4.64 8.89
N GLN A 59 -14.86 5.85 8.35
CA GLN A 59 -15.97 6.79 8.22
C GLN A 59 -17.06 6.22 7.31
N ALA A 60 -16.69 5.78 6.11
CA ALA A 60 -17.64 5.20 5.14
C ALA A 60 -18.44 4.02 5.71
N LEU A 61 -17.78 3.07 6.38
CA LEU A 61 -18.49 1.94 6.99
C LEU A 61 -19.34 2.38 8.20
N SER A 62 -18.89 3.39 8.95
CA SER A 62 -19.69 3.94 10.06
C SER A 62 -20.98 4.59 9.53
N ILE A 63 -20.91 5.33 8.43
CA ILE A 63 -22.07 5.93 7.75
C ILE A 63 -23.03 4.86 7.24
N VAL A 64 -22.54 3.83 6.56
CA VAL A 64 -23.40 2.71 6.09
C VAL A 64 -24.12 2.02 7.26
N ILE A 65 -23.43 1.83 8.39
CA ILE A 65 -24.04 1.23 9.58
C ILE A 65 -25.10 2.15 10.18
N GLU A 66 -24.86 3.45 10.22
CA GLU A 66 -25.82 4.43 10.73
C GLU A 66 -27.05 4.53 9.82
N TRP A 67 -26.85 4.56 8.51
CA TRP A 67 -27.90 4.54 7.50
C TRP A 67 -28.84 3.33 7.65
N ILE A 68 -28.28 2.15 7.93
CA ILE A 68 -29.09 0.95 8.20
C ILE A 68 -29.85 1.07 9.53
N LYS A 69 -29.21 1.64 10.55
CA LYS A 69 -29.79 1.76 11.90
C LYS A 69 -30.87 2.83 12.01
N SER A 70 -30.79 3.91 11.24
CA SER A 70 -31.80 4.96 11.23
C SER A 70 -33.15 4.41 10.75
N GLY A 71 -33.14 3.36 9.93
CA GLY A 71 -34.32 2.80 9.28
C GLY A 71 -34.80 3.63 8.07
N GLU A 72 -34.20 4.81 7.87
CA GLU A 72 -34.39 5.66 6.69
C GLU A 72 -33.30 5.27 5.68
N THR A 73 -33.59 4.21 4.92
CA THR A 73 -32.64 3.56 4.00
C THR A 73 -32.82 3.99 2.54
N ASP A 74 -33.29 5.23 2.35
CA ASP A 74 -33.28 5.89 1.04
C ASP A 74 -31.91 6.56 0.79
N TYR A 75 -31.67 6.92 -0.47
CA TYR A 75 -30.40 7.50 -0.86
C TYR A 75 -30.20 8.93 -0.34
N GLU A 76 -31.29 9.71 -0.24
CA GLU A 76 -31.26 11.07 0.29
C GLU A 76 -30.81 11.11 1.76
N ALA A 77 -31.26 10.16 2.59
CA ALA A 77 -30.79 10.00 3.96
C ALA A 77 -29.29 9.66 4.02
N LEU A 78 -28.78 8.85 3.09
CA LEU A 78 -27.37 8.52 3.00
C LEU A 78 -26.53 9.75 2.64
N GLU A 79 -26.93 10.52 1.62
CA GLU A 79 -26.27 11.78 1.24
C GLU A 79 -26.28 12.78 2.39
N THR A 80 -27.41 12.88 3.10
CA THR A 80 -27.54 13.76 4.27
C THR A 80 -26.57 13.33 5.38
N LEU A 81 -26.41 12.02 5.64
CA LEU A 81 -25.43 11.51 6.61
C LEU A 81 -24.00 11.82 6.20
N VAL A 82 -23.67 11.73 4.91
CA VAL A 82 -22.34 12.10 4.38
C VAL A 82 -22.10 13.61 4.54
N ALA A 83 -23.06 14.45 4.13
CA ALA A 83 -22.96 15.89 4.26
C ALA A 83 -22.78 16.32 5.72
N ASN A 84 -23.55 15.74 6.65
CA ASN A 84 -23.42 15.99 8.08
C ASN A 84 -22.08 15.51 8.66
N PHE A 85 -21.45 14.52 8.03
CA PHE A 85 -20.15 14.03 8.48
C PHE A 85 -19.02 15.01 8.14
N VAL A 86 -19.15 15.70 7.00
CA VAL A 86 -18.11 16.62 6.49
C VAL A 86 -18.35 18.06 6.95
N ASN A 87 -19.60 18.45 7.19
CA ASN A 87 -19.98 19.77 7.67
C ASN A 87 -19.56 19.99 9.12
N ASP A 88 -18.33 20.46 9.32
CA ASP A 88 -17.70 20.63 10.63
C ASP A 88 -18.26 21.84 11.42
N ASP A 89 -18.85 22.83 10.74
CA ASP A 89 -19.31 24.09 11.32
C ASP A 89 -20.83 24.29 11.32
N ASP A 90 -21.58 23.24 10.96
CA ASP A 90 -23.04 23.21 10.85
C ASP A 90 -23.59 24.32 9.92
N GLU A 91 -22.82 24.74 8.91
CA GLU A 91 -23.30 25.72 7.93
C GLU A 91 -24.43 25.14 7.05
N PRO A 92 -25.37 25.98 6.58
CA PRO A 92 -26.52 25.50 5.80
C PRO A 92 -26.13 24.97 4.40
N SER A 93 -24.89 25.17 3.96
CA SER A 93 -24.39 24.71 2.67
C SER A 93 -22.91 24.37 2.78
N LEU A 94 -22.50 23.26 2.16
CA LEU A 94 -21.11 22.88 2.06
C LEU A 94 -20.32 23.87 1.20
N SER A 95 -19.10 24.19 1.63
CA SER A 95 -18.09 24.85 0.80
C SER A 95 -17.62 23.94 -0.35
N GLU A 96 -16.86 24.50 -1.31
CA GLU A 96 -16.32 23.70 -2.43
C GLU A 96 -15.38 22.58 -1.95
N GLU A 97 -14.59 22.84 -0.89
CA GLU A 97 -13.67 21.86 -0.32
C GLU A 97 -14.42 20.73 0.39
N GLU A 98 -15.45 21.07 1.18
CA GLU A 98 -16.31 20.10 1.85
C GLU A 98 -17.15 19.29 0.85
N GLN A 99 -17.57 19.90 -0.26
CA GLN A 99 -18.27 19.18 -1.31
C GLN A 99 -17.37 18.13 -1.97
N GLU A 100 -16.09 18.44 -2.21
CA GLU A 100 -15.12 17.47 -2.73
C GLU A 100 -14.87 16.31 -1.74
N GLU A 101 -14.76 16.62 -0.44
CA GLU A 101 -14.63 15.60 0.61
C GLU A 101 -15.88 14.73 0.75
N ALA A 102 -17.07 15.33 0.65
CA ALA A 102 -18.34 14.60 0.64
C ALA A 102 -18.43 13.64 -0.56
N ASP A 103 -18.03 14.08 -1.75
CA ASP A 103 -18.00 13.24 -2.95
C ASP A 103 -17.01 12.05 -2.80
N GLU A 104 -15.81 12.29 -2.23
CA GLU A 104 -14.84 11.22 -1.94
C GLU A 104 -15.39 10.22 -0.92
N LEU A 105 -16.04 10.71 0.13
CA LEU A 105 -16.63 9.88 1.18
C LEU A 105 -17.82 9.07 0.64
N LEU A 106 -18.65 9.65 -0.22
CA LEU A 106 -19.76 8.97 -0.89
C LEU A 106 -19.26 7.85 -1.80
N GLN A 107 -18.16 8.06 -2.53
CA GLN A 107 -17.52 7.00 -3.31
C GLN A 107 -17.00 5.86 -2.41
N ALA A 108 -16.40 6.20 -1.26
CA ALA A 108 -15.96 5.20 -0.29
C ALA A 108 -17.15 4.41 0.30
N VAL A 109 -18.28 5.07 0.55
CA VAL A 109 -19.56 4.45 0.96
C VAL A 109 -20.07 3.49 -0.11
N ALA A 110 -20.07 3.89 -1.38
CA ALA A 110 -20.46 3.01 -2.49
C ALA A 110 -19.56 1.76 -2.58
N GLN A 111 -18.26 1.91 -2.31
CA GLN A 111 -17.32 0.77 -2.22
C GLN A 111 -17.64 -0.16 -1.05
N VAL A 112 -17.99 0.37 0.13
CA VAL A 112 -18.45 -0.45 1.27
C VAL A 112 -19.69 -1.24 0.89
N VAL A 113 -20.70 -0.58 0.33
CA VAL A 113 -21.94 -1.23 -0.09
C VAL A 113 -21.67 -2.34 -1.09
N ALA A 114 -20.81 -2.10 -2.09
CA ALA A 114 -20.39 -3.11 -3.07
C ALA A 114 -19.73 -4.33 -2.40
N ASP A 115 -18.81 -4.10 -1.46
CA ASP A 115 -18.09 -5.15 -0.72
C ASP A 115 -19.04 -6.03 0.11
N PHE A 116 -20.16 -5.46 0.59
CA PHE A 116 -21.15 -6.18 1.38
C PHE A 116 -22.29 -6.76 0.55
N THR A 117 -22.56 -6.31 -0.68
CA THR A 117 -23.70 -6.78 -1.49
C THR A 117 -23.32 -7.63 -2.70
N ASP A 118 -22.01 -7.81 -2.96
CA ASP A 118 -21.48 -8.46 -4.16
C ASP A 118 -21.86 -7.73 -5.48
N LEU A 119 -22.41 -6.51 -5.38
CA LEU A 119 -22.65 -5.61 -6.50
C LEU A 119 -21.33 -4.94 -6.93
N SER A 120 -21.23 -4.54 -8.19
CA SER A 120 -20.13 -3.65 -8.61
C SER A 120 -20.38 -2.23 -8.10
N VAL A 121 -19.32 -1.49 -7.79
CA VAL A 121 -19.40 -0.06 -7.41
C VAL A 121 -20.24 0.73 -8.42
N ALA A 122 -19.98 0.58 -9.72
CA ALA A 122 -20.75 1.25 -10.79
C ALA A 122 -22.24 0.88 -10.84
N LYS A 123 -22.65 -0.24 -10.22
CA LYS A 123 -24.07 -0.59 -10.07
C LYS A 123 -24.66 0.07 -8.83
N VAL A 124 -23.90 0.16 -7.74
CA VAL A 124 -24.30 0.90 -6.53
C VAL A 124 -24.44 2.38 -6.85
N GLU A 125 -23.45 2.99 -7.49
CA GLU A 125 -23.50 4.39 -7.97
C GLU A 125 -24.71 4.63 -8.87
N ARG A 126 -25.07 3.67 -9.73
CA ARG A 126 -26.29 3.80 -10.54
C ARG A 126 -27.57 3.77 -9.71
N ILE A 127 -27.66 2.89 -8.71
CA ILE A 127 -28.81 2.84 -7.81
C ILE A 127 -28.97 4.18 -7.09
N PHE A 128 -27.86 4.77 -6.69
CA PHE A 128 -27.76 6.08 -6.06
C PHE A 128 -28.22 7.19 -7.01
N GLU A 129 -27.66 7.26 -8.22
CA GLU A 129 -28.02 8.26 -9.24
C GLU A 129 -29.47 8.15 -9.72
N GLU A 130 -30.01 6.94 -9.81
CA GLU A 130 -31.38 6.69 -10.27
C GLU A 130 -32.42 6.94 -9.16
N GLY A 131 -32.01 7.06 -7.90
CA GLY A 131 -32.91 7.29 -6.77
C GLY A 131 -33.94 6.16 -6.59
N ASP A 132 -33.52 4.91 -6.82
CA ASP A 132 -34.41 3.75 -6.69
C ASP A 132 -34.48 3.29 -5.23
N ASP A 133 -35.42 3.88 -4.47
CA ASP A 133 -35.59 3.62 -3.04
C ASP A 133 -35.87 2.15 -2.72
N ASP A 134 -36.60 1.43 -3.59
CA ASP A 134 -36.88 0.01 -3.39
C ASP A 134 -35.58 -0.82 -3.46
N GLN A 135 -34.68 -0.48 -4.39
CA GLN A 135 -33.37 -1.12 -4.48
C GLN A 135 -32.44 -0.71 -3.32
N ALA A 136 -32.52 0.53 -2.85
CA ALA A 136 -31.74 1.01 -1.71
C ALA A 136 -32.12 0.25 -0.42
N ILE A 137 -33.42 0.04 -0.19
CA ILE A 137 -33.94 -0.77 0.91
C ILE A 137 -33.45 -2.22 0.80
N GLU A 138 -33.53 -2.85 -0.38
CA GLU A 138 -33.06 -4.24 -0.58
C GLU A 138 -31.55 -4.37 -0.28
N VAL A 139 -30.76 -3.37 -0.69
CA VAL A 139 -29.33 -3.27 -0.40
C VAL A 139 -29.09 -3.15 1.10
N ALA A 140 -29.81 -2.27 1.79
CA ALA A 140 -29.68 -2.08 3.23
C ALA A 140 -30.04 -3.35 4.01
N ASP A 141 -31.15 -4.00 3.68
CA ASP A 141 -31.60 -5.29 4.24
C ASP A 141 -30.51 -6.38 4.11
N LEU A 142 -29.86 -6.45 2.94
CA LEU A 142 -28.81 -7.43 2.67
C LEU A 142 -27.57 -7.18 3.54
N ILE A 143 -27.20 -5.90 3.72
CA ILE A 143 -26.08 -5.52 4.57
C ILE A 143 -26.44 -5.79 6.04
N GLU A 144 -27.63 -5.43 6.49
CA GLU A 144 -28.13 -5.64 7.85
C GLU A 144 -28.01 -7.12 8.24
N ARG A 145 -28.55 -8.02 7.41
CA ARG A 145 -28.44 -9.49 7.61
C ARG A 145 -27.00 -9.98 7.68
N LYS A 146 -26.05 -9.32 6.99
CA LYS A 146 -24.63 -9.68 7.03
C LYS A 146 -23.93 -9.15 8.29
N ILE A 147 -24.48 -8.15 8.99
CA ILE A 147 -23.86 -7.53 10.17
C ILE A 147 -24.57 -7.83 11.50
N GLU A 148 -25.81 -8.33 11.48
CA GLU A 148 -26.70 -8.55 12.65
C GLU A 148 -26.00 -9.16 13.88
N ASP A 149 -25.22 -10.23 13.70
CA ASP A 149 -24.56 -10.95 14.80
C ASP A 149 -23.12 -10.49 15.08
N ARG A 150 -22.66 -9.38 14.49
CA ARG A 150 -21.26 -8.93 14.58
C ARG A 150 -21.09 -7.76 15.54
N ASN A 151 -19.94 -7.74 16.22
CA ASN A 151 -19.53 -6.56 16.96
C ASN A 151 -19.17 -5.44 15.97
N ILE A 152 -19.90 -4.32 16.03
CA ILE A 152 -19.75 -3.19 15.12
C ILE A 152 -18.33 -2.60 15.16
N TYR A 153 -17.76 -2.41 16.35
CA TYR A 153 -16.42 -1.84 16.48
C TYR A 153 -15.34 -2.75 15.89
N GLU A 154 -15.47 -4.07 16.11
CA GLU A 154 -14.56 -5.06 15.53
C GLU A 154 -14.72 -5.11 14.00
N LEU A 155 -15.95 -5.04 13.49
CA LEU A 155 -16.23 -5.02 12.06
C LEU A 155 -15.60 -3.80 11.37
N ILE A 156 -15.73 -2.62 11.99
CA ILE A 156 -15.14 -1.38 11.48
C ILE A 156 -13.61 -1.49 11.44
N ALA A 157 -13.00 -1.93 12.54
CA ALA A 157 -11.56 -2.11 12.63
C ALA A 157 -11.03 -3.15 11.60
N ASP A 158 -11.74 -4.27 11.47
CA ASP A 158 -11.39 -5.32 10.51
C ASP A 158 -11.51 -4.83 9.07
N TYR A 159 -12.58 -4.12 8.72
CA TYR A 159 -12.77 -3.58 7.38
C TYR A 159 -11.66 -2.60 7.00
N ALA A 160 -11.34 -1.66 7.90
CA ALA A 160 -10.27 -0.69 7.71
C ALA A 160 -8.91 -1.39 7.48
N ALA A 161 -8.63 -2.49 8.20
CA ALA A 161 -7.39 -3.26 8.08
C ALA A 161 -7.37 -4.25 6.88
N LYS A 162 -8.52 -4.73 6.40
CA LYS A 162 -8.64 -5.81 5.41
C LYS A 162 -8.05 -5.47 4.05
N GLN A 163 -8.15 -4.22 3.60
CA GLN A 163 -7.58 -3.79 2.33
C GLN A 163 -6.04 -3.71 2.39
N GLU A 164 -5.45 -3.39 3.55
CA GLU A 164 -4.00 -3.49 3.75
C GLU A 164 -3.52 -4.95 3.62
N LEU A 165 -4.29 -5.91 4.12
CA LEU A 165 -3.97 -7.34 3.98
C LEU A 165 -4.05 -7.81 2.52
N LEU A 166 -4.98 -7.28 1.72
CA LEU A 166 -5.09 -7.59 0.29
C LEU A 166 -3.95 -6.96 -0.53
N LEU A 167 -3.55 -5.72 -0.23
CA LEU A 167 -2.43 -5.03 -0.89
C LEU A 167 -1.06 -5.61 -0.46
N SER A 168 -0.91 -5.95 0.83
CA SER A 168 0.29 -6.60 1.37
C SER A 168 0.42 -8.07 0.95
N ALA A 169 -0.63 -8.69 0.40
CA ALA A 169 -0.60 -10.06 -0.14
C ALA A 169 0.28 -10.20 -1.38
N VAL A 170 0.88 -9.13 -1.88
CA VAL A 170 1.72 -9.13 -3.08
C VAL A 170 3.12 -8.60 -2.78
N LYS A 171 4.15 -9.20 -3.37
CA LYS A 171 5.57 -8.84 -3.21
C LYS A 171 6.19 -8.58 -4.57
N LYS A 172 6.88 -7.43 -4.71
CA LYS A 172 7.71 -7.12 -5.88
C LYS A 172 9.01 -7.96 -5.82
N VAL A 173 9.36 -8.62 -6.93
CA VAL A 173 10.62 -9.37 -7.09
C VAL A 173 11.20 -9.15 -8.48
N VAL A 174 12.52 -9.14 -8.59
CA VAL A 174 13.19 -9.03 -9.88
C VAL A 174 13.29 -10.42 -10.52
N ARG A 175 12.71 -10.59 -11.71
CA ARG A 175 12.90 -11.77 -12.56
C ARG A 175 13.37 -11.33 -13.93
N ASN A 176 14.50 -11.88 -14.38
CA ASN A 176 15.08 -11.58 -15.69
C ASN A 176 15.29 -10.06 -15.93
N GLY A 177 15.70 -9.31 -14.90
CA GLY A 177 15.95 -7.87 -15.00
C GLY A 177 14.69 -6.98 -15.03
N LYS A 178 13.49 -7.55 -14.92
CA LYS A 178 12.23 -6.81 -14.80
C LYS A 178 11.64 -6.98 -13.39
N ILE A 179 11.09 -5.90 -12.84
CA ILE A 179 10.31 -5.96 -11.60
C ILE A 179 8.97 -6.61 -11.93
N VAL A 180 8.69 -7.74 -11.29
CA VAL A 180 7.42 -8.45 -11.42
C VAL A 180 6.77 -8.63 -10.05
N THR A 181 5.46 -8.56 -10.02
CA THR A 181 4.64 -8.62 -8.81
C THR A 181 4.15 -10.05 -8.60
N ILE A 182 4.44 -10.66 -7.44
CA ILE A 182 4.03 -12.04 -7.11
C ILE A 182 3.21 -12.10 -5.82
N LYS A 183 2.18 -12.94 -5.76
CA LYS A 183 1.41 -13.17 -4.53
C LYS A 183 2.28 -13.82 -3.45
N LYS A 184 2.30 -13.26 -2.25
CA LYS A 184 2.86 -13.87 -1.04
C LYS A 184 2.02 -15.11 -0.70
N ARG A 185 2.68 -16.13 -0.14
CA ARG A 185 1.97 -17.34 0.32
C ARG A 185 1.42 -17.09 1.71
N THR A 186 0.12 -17.24 1.89
CA THR A 186 -0.57 -17.06 3.18
C THR A 186 -0.18 -18.11 4.22
N LYS A 187 0.21 -19.33 3.80
CA LYS A 187 0.63 -20.42 4.70
C LYS A 187 1.96 -21.05 4.27
N LYS A 188 2.76 -21.51 5.26
CA LYS A 188 4.02 -22.25 5.03
C LYS A 188 3.74 -23.55 4.26
N ARG A 189 4.47 -23.81 3.16
CA ARG A 189 4.29 -25.06 2.40
C ARG A 189 4.90 -26.25 3.16
N ARG A 190 4.06 -27.15 3.65
CA ARG A 190 4.48 -28.47 4.12
C ARG A 190 4.63 -29.41 2.91
N MET A 191 5.76 -30.10 2.81
CA MET A 191 6.02 -31.08 1.75
C MET A 191 6.62 -32.33 2.35
N THR A 192 6.17 -33.47 1.84
CA THR A 192 6.75 -34.77 2.16
C THR A 192 8.15 -34.92 1.56
N PRO A 193 9.01 -35.81 2.08
CA PRO A 193 10.35 -36.04 1.54
C PRO A 193 10.34 -36.41 0.05
N ALA A 194 9.38 -37.24 -0.38
CA ALA A 194 9.22 -37.65 -1.78
C ALA A 194 8.95 -36.44 -2.69
N GLN A 195 8.07 -35.52 -2.26
CA GLN A 195 7.78 -34.29 -3.01
C GLN A 195 9.01 -33.37 -3.10
N LYS A 196 9.79 -33.25 -2.01
CA LYS A 196 11.04 -32.48 -2.03
C LYS A 196 12.05 -33.07 -3.02
N ALA A 197 12.19 -34.40 -3.07
CA ALA A 197 13.07 -35.09 -4.01
C ALA A 197 12.63 -34.91 -5.48
N ALA A 198 11.33 -35.06 -5.76
CA ALA A 198 10.76 -34.82 -7.09
C ALA A 198 11.00 -33.37 -7.55
N LEU A 199 10.77 -32.40 -6.66
CA LEU A 199 10.97 -30.98 -6.96
C LEU A 199 12.46 -30.65 -7.16
N LYS A 200 13.37 -31.31 -6.43
CA LYS A 200 14.82 -31.24 -6.66
C LYS A 200 15.20 -31.78 -8.04
N LYS A 201 14.66 -32.92 -8.45
CA LYS A 201 14.89 -33.52 -9.78
C LYS A 201 14.36 -32.61 -10.90
N ALA A 202 13.16 -32.07 -10.75
CA ALA A 202 12.57 -31.13 -11.70
C ALA A 202 13.40 -29.84 -11.83
N ARG A 203 13.84 -29.25 -10.70
CA ARG A 203 14.73 -28.09 -10.70
C ARG A 203 16.06 -28.37 -11.41
N LYS A 204 16.66 -29.54 -11.16
CA LYS A 204 17.91 -29.96 -11.82
C LYS A 204 17.73 -30.12 -13.34
N LYS A 205 16.57 -30.62 -13.78
CA LYS A 205 16.23 -30.76 -15.21
C LYS A 205 15.99 -29.40 -15.88
N ALA A 206 15.25 -28.50 -15.23
CA ALA A 206 14.89 -27.19 -15.76
C ALA A 206 16.07 -26.19 -15.75
N ASN A 207 16.91 -26.22 -14.71
CA ASN A 207 18.06 -25.32 -14.54
C ASN A 207 19.39 -26.02 -14.85
N ASN A 208 19.45 -26.76 -15.97
CA ASN A 208 20.69 -27.37 -16.40
C ASN A 208 21.69 -26.30 -16.87
N SER A 209 22.68 -25.99 -16.02
CA SER A 209 23.73 -25.00 -16.27
C SER A 209 24.57 -25.34 -17.51
N ALA A 210 24.86 -26.62 -17.76
CA ALA A 210 25.66 -27.05 -18.91
C ALA A 210 24.92 -26.78 -20.22
N ALA A 211 23.62 -27.06 -20.29
CA ALA A 211 22.81 -26.78 -21.47
C ALA A 211 22.68 -25.27 -21.73
N ARG A 212 22.50 -24.47 -20.67
CA ARG A 212 22.46 -23.00 -20.77
C ARG A 212 23.80 -22.42 -21.23
N ALA A 213 24.93 -22.93 -20.72
CA ALA A 213 26.27 -22.51 -21.13
C ALA A 213 26.55 -22.83 -22.61
N LYS A 214 26.17 -24.04 -23.07
CA LYS A 214 26.29 -24.41 -24.49
C LYS A 214 25.46 -23.51 -25.39
N ARG A 215 24.21 -23.20 -25.01
CA ARG A 215 23.35 -22.25 -25.75
C ARG A 215 23.93 -20.83 -25.75
N LYS A 216 24.44 -20.35 -24.61
CA LYS A 216 25.10 -19.03 -24.52
C LYS A 216 26.34 -18.95 -25.41
N LYS A 217 27.17 -20.00 -25.44
CA LYS A 217 28.34 -20.08 -26.33
C LYS A 217 27.93 -20.10 -27.81
N SER A 218 26.92 -20.89 -28.15
CA SER A 218 26.39 -20.98 -29.51
C SER A 218 25.80 -19.64 -29.99
N ASN A 219 24.93 -19.01 -29.19
CA ASN A 219 24.35 -17.71 -29.53
C ASN A 219 25.39 -16.60 -29.61
N ARG A 220 26.43 -16.62 -28.76
CA ARG A 220 27.54 -15.68 -28.86
C ARG A 220 28.28 -15.82 -30.19
N LEU A 221 28.52 -17.07 -30.63
CA LEU A 221 29.19 -17.36 -31.90
C LEU A 221 28.33 -16.97 -33.12
N ARG A 222 27.02 -17.16 -33.04
CA ARG A 222 26.07 -16.71 -34.07
C ARG A 222 26.05 -15.19 -34.17
N LYS A 223 25.88 -14.51 -33.02
CA LYS A 223 25.93 -13.05 -32.91
C LYS A 223 27.24 -12.46 -33.46
N SER A 224 28.39 -13.07 -33.17
CA SER A 224 29.68 -12.63 -33.73
C SER A 224 29.81 -12.84 -35.23
N LYS A 225 29.02 -13.75 -35.81
CA LYS A 225 28.96 -14.03 -37.25
C LYS A 225 27.82 -13.29 -37.96
N GLY A 226 27.10 -12.39 -37.26
CA GLY A 226 26.00 -11.61 -37.83
C GLY A 226 24.72 -12.41 -38.12
N ILE A 227 24.53 -13.56 -37.46
CA ILE A 227 23.33 -14.43 -37.53
C ILE A 227 22.66 -14.46 -36.15
#